data_AF-D5UWB5-F1
#
_entry.id   AF-D5UWB5-F1
#
_cell.length_a   1.000
_cell.length_b   1.000
_cell.length_c   1.000
_cell.angle_alpha   90.00
_cell.angle_beta   90.00
_cell.angle_gamma   90.00
#
_symmetry.space_group_name_H-M   'P 1'
#
loop_
_entity.id
_entity.type
_entity.pdbx_description
1 polymer ?
#
loop_
_entity_poly.entity_id
_entity_poly.type
_entity_poly.pdbx_seq_one_letter_code
_entity_poly.pdbx_strand_id
1 'polypeptide(L)'
;MSRRLRLPTSPSHRLLWIGAALLVAVQLAVRGYVLARGNFYWDDVVFLSRSGRPLLDPGAWFVDYDGHLMPAALFTAAVTTTLAPLSWPAAAASLLLLQLVAALATLRALVIVAGRRPMVLVPFVFYLLAPLTLPAMAWWASGLNALPLQIGLAVVVGETVRYLRGNRRSGLWAVLALLVTLLFFEKAIAIPFVAVAAVILARYLRGHPVRSALRRGRWLWLAFGVIVVGWFTLWSVLTASRPGEHTVSFTSYALYRSVESVLAPAALGGPWSWTRENPGPPVAVPNVVVTVIGLLAIAVILAVTWRRAPRGLAAWGAAAAYFVASLAPVFFLRSSEFTSALLPLSLRYFADFAWVLTLAGALVLIARRRRRGIDPRAWVAVVLAFAVSASVATVRFATVWSDNPTGSYLAQLRDGARVYADRPVLDQEISTEVIARLAYPDNTLSHVLATLPEKPRFGTSSAEATVVDKQGRFVPGRVSRVRSVPVGDLPGCGTRVDGTQTLLRYEGPLAYWEWVVELNYLASADGVLVLQQERAGTSVRVPVQRGPHTVYVRVPGAGGGLQARAESPGLFACVTGGPVGLLIPASFPER
;
A
#
# COMPACT_ATOMS: atom_id res chain seq x y z
N MET A 1 3.54 -10.08 -56.19
CA MET A 1 3.67 -11.22 -55.24
C MET A 1 4.98 -11.11 -54.46
N SER A 2 4.94 -10.60 -53.22
CA SER A 2 6.13 -10.46 -52.37
C SER A 2 6.31 -11.72 -51.50
N ARG A 3 7.29 -12.56 -51.84
CA ARG A 3 7.72 -13.66 -50.98
C ARG A 3 8.34 -13.08 -49.71
N ARG A 4 7.54 -13.02 -48.63
CA ARG A 4 8.07 -12.90 -47.26
C ARG A 4 8.85 -14.17 -46.95
N LEU A 5 10.16 -14.15 -47.19
CA LEU A 5 11.11 -15.11 -46.64
C LEU A 5 11.06 -15.01 -45.10
N ARG A 6 10.22 -15.84 -44.47
CA ARG A 6 10.32 -16.11 -43.04
C ARG A 6 11.61 -16.89 -42.83
N LEU A 7 12.68 -16.17 -42.47
CA LEU A 7 13.92 -16.79 -42.02
C LEU A 7 13.61 -17.75 -40.85
N PRO A 8 14.08 -19.01 -40.88
CA PRO A 8 13.88 -19.94 -39.77
C PRO A 8 14.51 -19.34 -38.51
N THR A 9 13.71 -19.17 -37.47
CA THR A 9 14.20 -18.74 -36.15
C THR A 9 15.23 -19.75 -35.66
N SER A 10 16.46 -19.29 -35.40
CA SER A 10 17.52 -20.14 -34.85
C SER A 10 17.01 -20.85 -33.57
N PRO A 11 17.45 -22.10 -33.31
CA PRO A 11 17.02 -22.86 -32.12
C PRO A 11 17.19 -22.07 -30.80
N SER A 12 18.23 -21.22 -30.73
CA SER A 12 18.52 -20.34 -29.60
C SER A 12 17.50 -19.22 -29.40
N HIS A 13 16.89 -18.70 -30.46
CA HIS A 13 15.82 -17.71 -30.35
C HIS A 13 14.52 -18.36 -29.87
N ARG A 14 14.22 -19.59 -30.32
CA ARG A 14 13.05 -20.34 -29.85
C ARG A 14 13.15 -20.64 -28.35
N LEU A 15 14.32 -21.10 -27.89
CA LEU A 15 14.59 -21.37 -26.48
C LEU A 15 14.37 -20.14 -25.60
N LEU A 16 14.81 -18.96 -26.03
CA LEU A 16 14.61 -17.71 -25.28
C LEU A 16 13.12 -17.44 -25.05
N TRP A 17 12.31 -17.48 -26.10
CA TRP A 17 10.89 -17.10 -26.00
C TRP A 17 10.03 -18.16 -25.31
N ILE A 18 10.27 -19.45 -25.58
CA ILE A 18 9.60 -20.55 -24.88
C ILE A 18 9.96 -20.53 -23.40
N GLY A 19 11.26 -20.42 -23.08
CA GLY A 19 11.72 -20.34 -21.69
C GLY A 19 11.15 -19.12 -20.98
N ALA A 20 11.12 -17.95 -21.63
CA ALA A 20 10.50 -16.76 -21.06
C ALA A 20 8.99 -16.93 -20.82
N ALA A 21 8.25 -17.51 -21.76
CA ALA A 21 6.81 -17.75 -21.60
C ALA A 21 6.52 -18.70 -20.44
N LEU A 22 7.28 -19.80 -20.33
CA LEU A 22 7.17 -20.75 -19.21
C LEU A 22 7.50 -20.07 -17.87
N LEU A 23 8.59 -19.31 -17.80
CA LEU A 23 8.99 -18.59 -16.59
C LEU A 23 7.94 -17.56 -16.15
N VAL A 24 7.34 -16.82 -17.09
CA VAL A 24 6.26 -15.88 -16.79
C VAL A 24 5.02 -16.61 -16.31
N ALA A 25 4.61 -17.71 -16.96
CA ALA A 25 3.45 -18.49 -16.54
C ALA A 25 3.62 -19.07 -15.13
N VAL A 26 4.78 -19.68 -14.85
CA VAL A 26 5.13 -20.19 -13.51
C VAL A 26 5.13 -19.06 -12.48
N GLN A 27 5.70 -17.91 -12.82
CA GLN A 27 5.73 -16.78 -11.90
C GLN A 27 4.32 -16.27 -11.59
N LEU A 28 3.45 -16.10 -12.58
CA LEU A 28 2.07 -15.68 -12.34
C LEU A 28 1.29 -16.71 -11.49
N ALA A 29 1.52 -18.00 -11.69
CA ALA A 29 0.91 -19.03 -10.85
C ALA A 29 1.39 -18.92 -9.39
N VAL A 30 2.69 -18.74 -9.16
CA VAL A 30 3.27 -18.56 -7.82
C VAL A 30 2.75 -17.27 -7.16
N ARG A 31 2.70 -16.16 -7.90
CA ARG A 31 2.18 -14.88 -7.39
C ARG A 31 0.66 -14.95 -7.15
N GLY A 32 -0.07 -15.65 -8.00
CA GLY A 32 -1.50 -15.93 -7.83
C GLY A 32 -1.77 -16.76 -6.58
N TYR A 33 -0.95 -17.77 -6.29
CA TYR A 33 -1.01 -18.52 -5.03
C TYR A 33 -0.82 -17.61 -3.81
N VAL A 34 0.18 -16.71 -3.83
CA VAL A 34 0.40 -15.75 -2.73
C VAL A 34 -0.83 -14.84 -2.53
N LEU A 35 -1.38 -14.29 -3.62
CA LEU A 35 -2.56 -13.42 -3.55
C LEU A 35 -3.81 -14.18 -3.08
N ALA A 36 -4.00 -15.42 -3.51
CA ALA A 36 -5.12 -16.26 -3.08
C ALA A 36 -5.06 -16.61 -1.58
N ARG A 37 -3.85 -16.62 -0.99
CA ARG A 37 -3.63 -16.83 0.44
C ARG A 37 -3.80 -15.56 1.26
N GLY A 38 -3.70 -14.39 0.65
CA GLY A 38 -3.81 -13.08 1.31
C GLY A 38 -5.18 -12.44 1.21
N ASN A 39 -5.26 -11.22 1.72
CA ASN A 39 -6.42 -10.33 1.54
C ASN A 39 -5.97 -8.86 1.69
N PHE A 40 -6.94 -7.94 1.65
CA PHE A 40 -6.71 -6.53 1.93
C PHE A 40 -5.96 -6.33 3.25
N TYR A 41 -5.13 -5.30 3.28
CA TYR A 41 -4.29 -4.97 4.42
C TYR A 41 -4.07 -3.44 4.53
N TRP A 42 -4.29 -2.90 5.73
CA TRP A 42 -3.96 -1.53 6.14
C TRP A 42 -4.40 -0.46 5.13
N ASP A 43 -3.46 0.11 4.35
CA ASP A 43 -3.72 1.15 3.34
C ASP A 43 -4.76 0.73 2.32
N ASP A 44 -4.92 -0.58 2.09
CA ASP A 44 -5.96 -1.09 1.22
C ASP A 44 -7.36 -0.69 1.72
N VAL A 45 -7.59 -0.73 3.03
CA VAL A 45 -8.86 -0.34 3.66
C VAL A 45 -9.06 1.17 3.55
N VAL A 46 -8.00 1.95 3.68
CA VAL A 46 -8.05 3.40 3.47
C VAL A 46 -8.39 3.73 2.02
N PHE A 47 -7.83 3.00 1.06
CA PHE A 47 -8.15 3.17 -0.36
C PHE A 47 -9.62 2.80 -0.63
N LEU A 48 -10.13 1.72 -0.02
CA LEU A 48 -11.55 1.35 -0.08
C LEU A 48 -12.44 2.47 0.47
N SER A 49 -12.10 3.05 1.63
CA SER A 49 -12.79 4.21 2.22
C SER A 49 -12.87 5.39 1.25
N ARG A 50 -11.70 5.82 0.77
CA ARG A 50 -11.58 7.01 -0.09
C ARG A 50 -12.25 6.84 -1.45
N SER A 51 -12.47 5.61 -1.88
CA SER A 51 -13.19 5.28 -3.12
C SER A 51 -14.66 5.69 -3.09
N GLY A 52 -15.21 6.08 -1.93
CA GLY A 52 -16.56 6.65 -1.82
C GLY A 52 -16.73 8.03 -2.46
N ARG A 53 -15.63 8.70 -2.83
CA ARG A 53 -15.65 10.02 -3.49
C ARG A 53 -15.96 9.89 -5.00
N PRO A 54 -16.56 10.92 -5.62
CA PRO A 54 -16.78 10.94 -7.07
C PRO A 54 -15.48 10.76 -7.87
N LEU A 55 -15.47 9.86 -8.86
CA LEU A 55 -14.29 9.58 -9.69
C LEU A 55 -13.73 10.82 -10.41
N LEU A 56 -14.59 11.78 -10.73
CA LEU A 56 -14.23 13.01 -11.43
C LEU A 56 -13.72 14.12 -10.51
N ASP A 57 -13.66 13.93 -9.19
CA ASP A 57 -13.12 14.90 -8.24
C ASP A 57 -11.57 14.86 -8.26
N PRO A 58 -10.88 15.85 -8.86
CA PRO A 58 -9.42 15.84 -8.90
C PRO A 58 -8.81 16.01 -7.50
N GLY A 59 -9.52 16.69 -6.59
CA GLY A 59 -9.11 16.90 -5.21
C GLY A 59 -9.15 15.63 -4.37
N ALA A 60 -9.76 14.54 -4.86
CA ALA A 60 -9.68 13.23 -4.21
C ALA A 60 -8.36 12.49 -4.53
N TRP A 61 -7.71 12.83 -5.65
CA TRP A 61 -6.56 12.09 -6.18
C TRP A 61 -5.24 12.84 -6.02
N PHE A 62 -5.25 14.17 -6.13
CA PHE A 62 -4.07 15.02 -5.90
C PHE A 62 -3.98 15.46 -4.43
N VAL A 63 -3.78 14.49 -3.55
CA VAL A 63 -3.70 14.69 -2.10
C VAL A 63 -2.37 14.21 -1.55
N ASP A 64 -1.97 14.79 -0.42
CA ASP A 64 -0.95 14.20 0.43
C ASP A 64 -1.51 12.94 1.10
N TYR A 65 -0.96 11.78 0.73
CA TYR A 65 -1.24 10.52 1.38
C TYR A 65 0.02 10.02 2.10
N ASP A 66 0.19 10.37 3.38
CA ASP A 66 1.34 9.96 4.20
C ASP A 66 2.69 10.22 3.50
N GLY A 67 2.83 11.39 2.88
CA GLY A 67 4.04 11.77 2.16
C GLY A 67 4.06 11.35 0.67
N HIS A 68 3.04 10.62 0.20
CA HIS A 68 2.92 10.16 -1.18
C HIS A 68 2.03 11.08 -2.02
N LEU A 69 2.48 11.35 -3.26
CA LEU A 69 1.67 11.98 -4.30
C LEU A 69 1.48 10.97 -5.45
N MET A 70 0.35 10.28 -5.45
CA MET A 70 0.10 9.10 -6.30
C MET A 70 -1.33 9.08 -6.89
N PRO A 71 -1.73 10.12 -7.65
CA PRO A 71 -3.11 10.27 -8.13
C PRO A 71 -3.61 9.09 -8.97
N ALA A 72 -2.77 8.48 -9.81
CA ALA A 72 -3.18 7.34 -10.63
C ALA A 72 -3.32 6.06 -9.80
N ALA A 73 -2.56 5.89 -8.71
CA ALA A 73 -2.72 4.74 -7.82
C ALA A 73 -4.07 4.82 -7.08
N LEU A 74 -4.38 5.97 -6.48
CA LEU A 74 -5.64 6.22 -5.79
C LEU A 74 -6.84 6.12 -6.77
N PHE A 75 -6.72 6.71 -7.96
CA PHE A 75 -7.76 6.61 -8.99
C PHE A 75 -7.98 5.16 -9.45
N THR A 76 -6.91 4.38 -9.63
CA THR A 76 -7.02 2.96 -10.00
C THR A 76 -7.71 2.16 -8.90
N ALA A 77 -7.39 2.44 -7.63
CA ALA A 77 -8.09 1.84 -6.50
C ALA A 77 -9.57 2.22 -6.50
N ALA A 78 -9.90 3.50 -6.69
CA ALA A 78 -11.28 3.98 -6.75
C ALA A 78 -12.10 3.35 -7.87
N VAL A 79 -11.55 3.25 -9.08
CA VAL A 79 -12.19 2.55 -10.20
C VAL A 79 -12.42 1.08 -9.87
N THR A 80 -11.41 0.40 -9.33
CA THR A 80 -11.50 -1.03 -8.97
C THR A 80 -12.57 -1.26 -7.91
N THR A 81 -12.59 -0.43 -6.86
CA THR A 81 -13.57 -0.52 -5.77
C THR A 81 -14.98 -0.14 -6.22
N THR A 82 -15.13 0.84 -7.12
CA THR A 82 -16.44 1.22 -7.66
C THR A 82 -17.04 0.09 -8.51
N LEU A 83 -16.22 -0.59 -9.32
CA LEU A 83 -16.66 -1.71 -10.16
C LEU A 83 -16.90 -2.99 -9.36
N ALA A 84 -16.13 -3.22 -8.30
CA ALA A 84 -16.24 -4.41 -7.45
C ALA A 84 -16.01 -4.06 -5.97
N PRO A 85 -17.01 -3.48 -5.28
CA PRO A 85 -16.88 -3.05 -3.89
C PRO A 85 -16.44 -4.18 -2.96
N LEU A 86 -15.41 -3.90 -2.14
CA LEU A 86 -14.83 -4.83 -1.17
C LEU A 86 -14.42 -6.19 -1.77
N SER A 87 -14.05 -6.24 -3.05
CA SER A 87 -13.70 -7.47 -3.76
C SER A 87 -12.19 -7.69 -3.85
N TRP A 88 -11.66 -8.52 -2.94
CA TRP A 88 -10.26 -8.94 -3.01
C TRP A 88 -9.89 -9.60 -4.36
N PRO A 89 -10.70 -10.48 -4.97
CA PRO A 89 -10.36 -11.05 -6.27
C PRO A 89 -10.14 -10.01 -7.37
N ALA A 90 -10.88 -8.90 -7.37
CA ALA A 90 -10.69 -7.81 -8.33
C ALA A 90 -9.37 -7.07 -8.10
N ALA A 91 -9.06 -6.75 -6.84
CA ALA A 91 -7.79 -6.17 -6.45
C ALA A 91 -6.60 -7.09 -6.80
N ALA A 92 -6.68 -8.37 -6.46
CA ALA A 92 -5.68 -9.39 -6.81
C ALA A 92 -5.48 -9.53 -8.32
N ALA A 93 -6.57 -9.52 -9.11
CA ALA A 93 -6.50 -9.56 -10.57
C ALA A 93 -5.77 -8.34 -11.14
N SER A 94 -6.00 -7.15 -10.58
CA SER A 94 -5.28 -5.93 -10.99
C SER A 94 -3.77 -6.06 -10.79
N LEU A 95 -3.35 -6.66 -9.67
CA LEU A 95 -1.93 -6.91 -9.37
C LEU A 95 -1.32 -7.95 -10.31
N LEU A 96 -2.03 -9.03 -10.63
CA LEU A 96 -1.56 -10.04 -11.59
C LEU A 96 -1.41 -9.47 -13.00
N LEU A 97 -2.35 -8.62 -13.42
CA LEU A 97 -2.26 -7.92 -14.70
C LEU A 97 -1.03 -7.00 -14.75
N LEU A 98 -0.86 -6.16 -13.73
CA LEU A 98 0.31 -5.28 -13.63
C LEU A 98 1.62 -6.08 -13.55
N GLN A 99 1.63 -7.21 -12.85
CA GLN A 99 2.77 -8.11 -12.73
C GLN A 99 3.14 -8.75 -14.08
N LEU A 100 2.15 -9.16 -14.88
CA LEU A 100 2.35 -9.65 -16.24
C LEU A 100 2.97 -8.55 -17.12
N VAL A 101 2.43 -7.33 -17.09
CA VAL A 101 2.97 -6.20 -17.85
C VAL A 101 4.39 -5.88 -17.41
N ALA A 102 4.69 -5.88 -16.10
CA ALA A 102 6.02 -5.64 -15.56
C ALA A 102 7.03 -6.72 -16.01
N ALA A 103 6.62 -8.00 -16.02
CA ALA A 103 7.44 -9.10 -16.52
C ALA A 103 7.74 -8.98 -18.01
N LEU A 104 6.74 -8.70 -18.84
CA LEU A 104 6.91 -8.55 -20.29
C LEU A 104 7.74 -7.31 -20.64
N ALA A 105 7.50 -6.18 -19.97
CA ALA A 105 8.28 -4.95 -20.13
C ALA A 105 9.74 -5.18 -19.74
N THR A 106 9.99 -5.87 -18.63
CA THR A 106 11.34 -6.21 -18.16
C THR A 106 12.05 -7.13 -19.16
N LEU A 107 11.43 -8.22 -19.59
CA LEU A 107 12.00 -9.11 -20.61
C LEU A 107 12.39 -8.33 -21.87
N ARG A 108 11.50 -7.47 -22.35
CA ARG A 108 11.74 -6.60 -23.50
C ARG A 108 12.93 -5.67 -23.26
N ALA A 109 13.01 -5.01 -22.11
CA ALA A 109 14.12 -4.14 -21.75
C ALA A 109 15.45 -4.90 -21.73
N LEU A 110 15.49 -6.10 -21.13
CA LEU A 110 16.68 -6.94 -21.10
C LEU A 110 17.12 -7.38 -22.50
N VAL A 111 16.18 -7.75 -23.38
CA VAL A 111 16.48 -8.07 -24.79
C VAL A 111 17.00 -6.86 -25.55
N ILE A 112 16.47 -5.66 -25.30
CA ILE A 112 16.97 -4.42 -25.91
C ILE A 112 18.41 -4.14 -25.44
N VAL A 113 18.69 -4.25 -24.15
CA VAL A 113 19.99 -3.91 -23.55
C VAL A 113 21.04 -4.97 -23.91
N ALA A 114 20.73 -6.25 -23.70
CA ALA A 114 21.66 -7.37 -23.75
C ALA A 114 21.59 -8.23 -25.02
N GLY A 115 20.59 -8.02 -25.89
CA GLY A 115 20.40 -8.76 -27.14
C GLY A 115 19.52 -10.01 -27.00
N ARG A 116 19.13 -10.60 -28.14
CA ARG A 116 18.28 -11.81 -28.22
C ARG A 116 19.11 -13.07 -27.98
N ARG A 117 19.40 -13.40 -26.71
CA ARG A 117 20.14 -14.61 -26.33
C ARG A 117 19.56 -15.28 -25.09
N PRO A 118 19.56 -16.63 -25.01
CA PRO A 118 19.03 -17.36 -23.85
C PRO A 118 19.60 -16.93 -22.50
N MET A 119 20.86 -16.47 -22.46
CA MET A 119 21.48 -15.98 -21.22
C MET A 119 20.74 -14.80 -20.56
N VAL A 120 19.88 -14.08 -21.30
CA VAL A 120 19.00 -13.04 -20.72
C VAL A 120 18.04 -13.63 -19.68
N LEU A 121 17.72 -14.93 -19.78
CA LEU A 121 16.86 -15.60 -18.82
C LEU A 121 17.47 -15.65 -17.42
N VAL A 122 18.79 -15.57 -17.26
CA VAL A 122 19.45 -15.59 -15.94
C VAL A 122 19.04 -14.39 -15.06
N PRO A 123 19.29 -13.12 -15.46
CA PRO A 123 18.78 -11.98 -14.70
C PRO A 123 17.25 -11.94 -14.68
N PHE A 124 16.58 -12.44 -15.72
CA PHE A 124 15.11 -12.47 -15.75
C PHE A 124 14.52 -13.42 -14.68
N VAL A 125 15.12 -14.58 -14.43
CA VAL A 125 14.72 -15.48 -13.34
C VAL A 125 14.90 -14.79 -11.99
N PHE A 126 16.00 -14.05 -11.80
CA PHE A 126 16.19 -13.25 -10.59
C PHE A 126 15.04 -12.25 -10.41
N TYR A 127 14.71 -11.45 -11.43
CA TYR A 127 13.58 -10.52 -11.37
C TYR A 127 12.26 -11.18 -10.99
N LEU A 128 11.94 -12.30 -11.65
CA LEU A 128 10.65 -12.98 -11.49
C LEU A 128 10.48 -13.61 -10.11
N LEU A 129 11.54 -14.22 -9.58
CA LEU A 129 11.47 -15.05 -8.39
C LEU A 129 12.07 -14.41 -7.13
N ALA A 130 12.90 -13.36 -7.24
CA ALA A 130 13.53 -12.75 -6.07
C ALA A 130 12.47 -12.32 -5.03
N PRO A 131 12.66 -12.68 -3.74
CA PRO A 131 11.75 -12.27 -2.67
C PRO A 131 11.68 -10.74 -2.46
N LEU A 132 12.65 -9.97 -2.97
CA LEU A 132 12.67 -8.51 -2.90
C LEU A 132 11.44 -7.84 -3.52
N THR A 133 10.77 -8.48 -4.49
CA THR A 133 9.55 -7.95 -5.10
C THR A 133 8.27 -8.46 -4.42
N LEU A 134 8.39 -9.43 -3.51
CA LEU A 134 7.26 -10.21 -3.01
C LEU A 134 6.33 -9.44 -2.08
N PRO A 135 6.78 -8.79 -0.99
CA PRO A 135 5.83 -8.11 -0.12
C PRO A 135 5.15 -6.91 -0.79
N ALA A 136 5.87 -6.17 -1.63
CA ALA A 136 5.29 -5.07 -2.39
C ALA A 136 4.20 -5.55 -3.35
N MET A 137 4.38 -6.72 -3.98
CA MET A 137 3.38 -7.27 -4.90
C MET A 137 2.18 -7.90 -4.19
N ALA A 138 2.37 -8.47 -2.99
CA ALA A 138 1.31 -9.14 -2.24
C ALA A 138 0.31 -8.17 -1.57
N TRP A 139 0.77 -6.95 -1.27
CA TRP A 139 -0.02 -5.89 -0.67
C TRP A 139 -0.54 -4.94 -1.77
N TRP A 140 -1.87 -4.80 -1.90
CA TRP A 140 -2.48 -4.11 -3.03
C TRP A 140 -2.06 -2.64 -3.18
N ALA A 141 -2.17 -1.81 -2.15
CA ALA A 141 -1.77 -0.41 -2.18
C ALA A 141 -0.27 -0.26 -2.52
N SER A 142 0.58 -1.11 -1.94
CA SER A 142 2.01 -1.12 -2.27
C SER A 142 2.27 -1.56 -3.72
N GLY A 143 1.50 -2.53 -4.21
CA GLY A 143 1.62 -3.09 -5.55
C GLY A 143 1.18 -2.13 -6.64
N LEU A 144 0.14 -1.33 -6.39
CA LEU A 144 -0.30 -0.23 -7.25
C LEU A 144 0.78 0.84 -7.46
N ASN A 145 1.75 0.95 -6.54
CA ASN A 145 2.91 1.84 -6.71
C ASN A 145 4.10 1.09 -7.33
N ALA A 146 4.46 -0.06 -6.74
CA ALA A 146 5.69 -0.77 -7.05
C ALA A 146 5.70 -1.44 -8.43
N LEU A 147 4.55 -1.93 -8.92
CA LEU A 147 4.48 -2.59 -10.22
C LEU A 147 4.55 -1.56 -11.37
N PRO A 148 3.80 -0.44 -11.35
CA PRO A 148 4.02 0.65 -12.30
C PRO A 148 5.45 1.19 -12.27
N LEU A 149 6.08 1.33 -11.10
CA LEU A 149 7.49 1.73 -11.01
C LEU A 149 8.42 0.78 -11.76
N GLN A 150 8.23 -0.54 -11.63
CA GLN A 150 9.01 -1.54 -12.37
C GLN A 150 8.73 -1.50 -13.88
N ILE A 151 7.47 -1.29 -14.29
CA ILE A 151 7.10 -1.09 -15.69
C ILE A 151 7.80 0.15 -16.25
N GLY A 152 7.75 1.26 -15.52
CA GLY A 152 8.42 2.52 -15.86
C GLY A 152 9.91 2.37 -16.01
N LEU A 153 10.58 1.75 -15.04
CA LEU A 153 12.01 1.40 -15.12
C LEU A 153 12.32 0.63 -16.42
N ALA A 154 11.55 -0.41 -16.72
CA ALA A 154 11.75 -1.23 -17.89
C ALA A 154 11.52 -0.49 -19.21
N VAL A 155 10.40 0.23 -19.32
CA VAL A 155 10.04 0.97 -20.53
C VAL A 155 11.02 2.12 -20.74
N VAL A 156 11.23 2.99 -19.75
CA VAL A 156 12.09 4.18 -19.89
C VAL A 156 13.53 3.78 -20.22
N VAL A 157 14.12 2.78 -19.54
CA VAL A 157 15.47 2.32 -19.85
C VAL A 157 15.55 1.72 -21.26
N GLY A 158 14.61 0.83 -21.60
CA GLY A 158 14.56 0.22 -22.93
C GLY A 158 14.41 1.25 -24.05
N GLU A 159 13.49 2.20 -23.88
CA GLU A 159 13.22 3.28 -24.83
C GLU A 159 14.39 4.25 -24.96
N THR A 160 15.03 4.62 -23.87
CA THR A 160 16.23 5.46 -23.88
C THR A 160 17.34 4.80 -24.71
N VAL A 161 17.54 3.49 -24.55
CA VAL A 161 18.52 2.75 -25.36
C VAL A 161 18.13 2.72 -26.83
N ARG A 162 16.85 2.55 -27.19
CA ARG A 162 16.37 2.60 -28.58
C ARG A 162 16.51 4.00 -29.20
N TYR A 163 16.22 5.04 -28.43
CA TYR A 163 16.39 6.43 -28.84
C TYR A 163 17.83 6.72 -29.24
N LEU A 164 18.79 6.30 -28.41
CA LEU A 164 20.22 6.48 -28.68
C LEU A 164 20.79 5.54 -29.76
N ARG A 165 20.01 4.55 -30.20
CA ARG A 165 20.29 3.73 -31.38
C ARG A 165 19.71 4.32 -32.67
N GLY A 166 19.00 5.44 -32.60
CA GLY A 166 18.49 6.18 -33.76
C GLY A 166 16.97 6.24 -33.88
N ASN A 167 16.22 5.53 -33.03
CA ASN A 167 14.75 5.57 -33.08
C ASN A 167 14.20 6.79 -32.34
N ARG A 168 13.95 7.90 -33.04
CA ARG A 168 13.48 9.15 -32.43
C ARG A 168 12.17 9.00 -31.66
N ARG A 169 11.22 8.17 -32.16
CA ARG A 169 9.92 7.93 -31.50
C ARG A 169 10.09 7.33 -30.10
N SER A 170 11.14 6.56 -29.87
CA SER A 170 11.43 6.02 -28.55
C SER A 170 11.71 7.09 -27.49
N GLY A 171 12.21 8.27 -27.86
CA GLY A 171 12.37 9.38 -26.91
C GLY A 171 11.03 9.84 -26.33
N LEU A 172 10.00 9.97 -27.18
CA LEU A 172 8.64 10.31 -26.75
C LEU A 172 8.07 9.24 -25.81
N TRP A 173 8.20 7.96 -26.17
CA TRP A 173 7.72 6.86 -25.31
C TRP A 173 8.43 6.81 -23.96
N ALA A 174 9.73 7.12 -23.90
CA ALA A 174 10.45 7.23 -22.63
C ALA A 174 9.89 8.36 -21.75
N VAL A 175 9.61 9.52 -22.34
CA VAL A 175 9.03 10.68 -21.63
C VAL A 175 7.62 10.38 -21.13
N LEU A 176 6.74 9.85 -22.00
CA LEU A 176 5.37 9.50 -21.62
C LEU A 176 5.34 8.43 -20.53
N ALA A 177 6.18 7.39 -20.64
CA ALA A 177 6.27 6.36 -19.61
C ALA A 177 6.74 6.94 -18.26
N LEU A 178 7.71 7.86 -18.26
CA LEU A 178 8.13 8.53 -17.03
C LEU A 178 6.99 9.32 -16.38
N LEU A 179 6.28 10.14 -17.15
CA LEU A 179 5.14 10.93 -16.66
C LEU A 179 4.05 10.04 -16.08
N VAL A 180 3.65 8.98 -16.80
CA VAL A 180 2.64 8.03 -16.30
C VAL A 180 3.12 7.34 -15.03
N THR A 181 4.39 6.96 -14.95
CA THR A 181 4.92 6.28 -13.75
C THR A 181 4.94 7.20 -12.53
N LEU A 182 5.24 8.49 -12.72
CA LEU A 182 5.21 9.48 -11.64
C LEU A 182 3.81 9.65 -11.05
N LEU A 183 2.75 9.54 -11.86
CA LEU A 183 1.37 9.57 -11.37
C LEU A 183 1.03 8.39 -10.43
N PHE A 184 1.77 7.29 -10.51
CA PHE A 184 1.61 6.15 -9.60
C PHE A 184 2.54 6.22 -8.39
N PHE A 185 3.75 6.77 -8.54
CA PHE A 185 4.71 6.76 -7.44
C PHE A 185 5.79 7.83 -7.59
N GLU A 186 5.95 8.70 -6.59
CA GLU A 186 6.96 9.75 -6.60
C GLU A 186 8.40 9.22 -6.67
N LYS A 187 8.66 7.99 -6.19
CA LYS A 187 9.96 7.31 -6.31
C LYS A 187 10.41 7.15 -7.78
N ALA A 188 9.51 7.28 -8.75
CA ALA A 188 9.82 7.24 -10.18
C ALA A 188 10.76 8.36 -10.64
N ILE A 189 11.00 9.41 -9.84
CA ILE A 189 12.05 10.41 -10.10
C ILE A 189 13.44 9.78 -10.24
N ALA A 190 13.67 8.57 -9.71
CA ALA A 190 14.94 7.86 -9.83
C ALA A 190 15.16 7.25 -11.24
N ILE A 191 14.09 7.04 -12.03
CA ILE A 191 14.15 6.32 -13.31
C ILE A 191 15.09 7.00 -14.33
N PRO A 192 15.07 8.33 -14.54
CA PRO A 192 16.01 8.98 -15.45
C PRO A 192 17.48 8.74 -15.13
N PHE A 193 17.83 8.73 -13.84
CA PHE A 193 19.20 8.46 -13.39
C PHE A 193 19.61 7.03 -13.72
N VAL A 194 18.71 6.05 -13.52
CA VAL A 194 18.92 4.66 -13.94
C VAL A 194 19.08 4.56 -15.46
N ALA A 195 18.27 5.27 -16.25
CA ALA A 195 18.36 5.26 -17.71
C ALA A 195 19.67 5.86 -18.23
N VAL A 196 20.12 6.98 -17.64
CA VAL A 196 21.42 7.59 -17.95
C VAL A 196 22.56 6.64 -17.58
N ALA A 197 22.54 6.08 -16.37
CA ALA A 197 23.53 5.11 -15.92
C ALA A 197 23.58 3.87 -16.83
N ALA A 198 22.43 3.31 -17.21
CA ALA A 198 22.31 2.17 -18.10
C ALA A 198 22.99 2.43 -19.45
N VAL A 199 22.79 3.62 -20.02
CA VAL A 199 23.41 4.02 -21.30
C VAL A 199 24.92 4.21 -21.16
N ILE A 200 25.36 4.90 -20.12
CA ILE A 200 26.78 5.14 -19.83
C ILE A 200 27.51 3.80 -19.68
N LEU A 201 26.98 2.92 -18.83
CA LEU A 201 27.52 1.59 -18.57
C LEU A 201 27.48 0.73 -19.85
N ALA A 202 26.37 0.72 -20.58
CA ALA A 202 26.25 -0.06 -21.81
C ALA A 202 27.24 0.36 -22.91
N ARG A 203 27.66 1.64 -22.94
CA ARG A 203 28.72 2.15 -23.83
C ARG A 203 30.11 1.79 -23.28
N TYR A 204 30.37 2.07 -22.01
CA TYR A 204 31.63 1.78 -21.32
C TYR A 204 32.01 0.29 -21.40
N LEU A 205 31.06 -0.59 -21.11
CA LEU A 205 31.26 -2.05 -21.11
C LEU A 205 31.56 -2.62 -22.50
N ARG A 206 31.05 -1.98 -23.56
CA ARG A 206 31.33 -2.33 -24.96
C ARG A 206 32.62 -1.67 -25.50
N GLY A 207 33.21 -0.73 -24.76
CA GLY A 207 34.38 0.04 -25.17
C GLY A 207 34.07 1.16 -26.17
N HIS A 208 32.84 1.70 -26.15
CA HIS A 208 32.46 2.83 -27.00
C HIS A 208 32.53 4.17 -26.24
N PRO A 209 32.74 5.31 -26.92
CA PRO A 209 32.82 6.62 -26.28
C PRO A 209 31.48 7.03 -25.62
N VAL A 210 31.53 7.29 -24.30
CA VAL A 210 30.36 7.72 -23.50
C VAL A 210 29.89 9.12 -23.89
N ARG A 211 30.82 10.06 -24.14
CA ARG A 211 30.52 11.45 -24.53
C ARG A 211 29.58 11.53 -25.74
N SER A 212 29.73 10.61 -26.71
CA SER A 212 28.87 10.55 -27.90
C SER A 212 27.40 10.22 -27.58
N ALA A 213 27.15 9.41 -26.55
CA ALA A 213 25.79 9.06 -26.14
C ALA A 213 25.15 10.21 -25.36
N LEU A 214 25.92 10.87 -24.50
CA LEU A 214 25.45 12.04 -23.76
C LEU A 214 25.07 13.19 -24.70
N ARG A 215 25.93 13.53 -25.67
CA ARG A 215 25.64 14.57 -26.66
C ARG A 215 24.43 14.25 -27.54
N ARG A 216 24.31 13.01 -28.02
CA ARG A 216 23.15 12.58 -28.83
C ARG A 216 21.85 12.57 -28.03
N GLY A 217 21.94 12.29 -26.73
CA GLY A 217 20.81 12.25 -25.81
C GLY A 217 20.38 13.61 -25.25
N ARG A 218 21.09 14.71 -25.53
CA ARG A 218 20.92 16.01 -24.83
C ARG A 218 19.47 16.46 -24.62
N TRP A 219 18.62 16.31 -25.64
CA TRP A 219 17.22 16.71 -25.56
C TRP A 219 16.38 15.80 -24.67
N LEU A 220 16.68 14.50 -24.66
CA LEU A 220 16.02 13.56 -23.76
C LEU A 220 16.47 13.78 -22.30
N TRP A 221 17.74 14.09 -22.08
CA TRP A 221 18.25 14.43 -20.75
C TRP A 221 17.66 15.73 -20.22
N LEU A 222 17.52 16.74 -21.09
CA LEU A 222 16.84 17.98 -20.73
C LEU A 222 15.37 17.72 -20.36
N ALA A 223 14.65 16.95 -21.18
CA ALA A 223 13.26 16.59 -20.88
C ALA A 223 13.13 15.84 -19.55
N PHE A 224 14.01 14.88 -19.28
CA PHE A 224 14.05 14.20 -17.98
C PHE A 224 14.35 15.16 -16.82
N GLY A 225 15.32 16.07 -17.01
CA GLY A 225 15.65 17.07 -15.99
C GLY A 225 14.46 17.98 -15.66
N VAL A 226 13.77 18.50 -16.69
CA VAL A 226 12.58 19.34 -16.52
C VAL A 226 11.48 18.58 -15.79
N ILE A 227 11.23 17.32 -16.14
CA ILE A 227 10.20 16.49 -15.49
C ILE A 227 10.55 16.21 -14.03
N VAL A 228 11.80 15.84 -13.73
CA VAL A 228 12.24 15.57 -12.36
C VAL A 228 12.14 16.81 -11.50
N VAL A 229 12.60 17.96 -11.98
CA VAL A 229 12.51 19.23 -11.24
C VAL A 229 11.05 19.63 -11.05
N GLY A 230 10.25 19.62 -12.13
CA GLY A 230 8.84 19.98 -12.06
C GLY A 230 8.03 19.09 -11.12
N TRP A 231 8.25 17.77 -11.17
CA TRP A 231 7.57 16.83 -10.27
C TRP A 231 8.03 16.99 -8.82
N PHE A 232 9.34 17.16 -8.58
CA PHE A 232 9.85 17.40 -7.23
C PHE A 232 9.28 18.68 -6.63
N THR A 233 9.18 19.75 -7.41
CA THR A 233 8.53 20.99 -6.99
C THR A 233 7.06 20.76 -6.68
N LEU A 234 6.32 20.07 -7.56
CA LEU A 234 4.90 19.75 -7.33
C LEU A 234 4.70 18.93 -6.04
N TRP A 235 5.47 17.86 -5.87
CA TRP A 235 5.46 17.03 -4.65
C TRP A 235 5.77 17.87 -3.41
N SER A 236 6.80 18.72 -3.46
CA SER A 236 7.19 19.56 -2.31
C SER A 236 6.13 20.60 -1.92
N VAL A 237 5.32 21.07 -2.88
CA VAL A 237 4.23 22.04 -2.65
C VAL A 237 2.98 21.34 -2.12
N LEU A 238 2.65 20.16 -2.64
CA LEU A 238 1.41 19.45 -2.30
C LEU A 238 1.54 18.51 -1.10
N THR A 239 2.76 18.18 -0.67
CA THR A 239 3.02 17.17 0.36
C THR A 239 3.67 17.82 1.59
N ALA A 240 2.92 17.86 2.69
CA ALA A 240 3.36 18.46 3.95
C ALA A 240 3.74 17.40 5.01
N SER A 241 3.29 16.15 4.85
CA SER A 241 3.46 15.07 5.82
C SER A 241 4.91 14.62 5.93
N ARG A 242 5.61 15.12 6.96
CA ARG A 242 6.97 14.73 7.34
C ARG A 242 7.08 14.67 8.87
N PRO A 243 6.30 13.80 9.54
CA PRO A 243 6.23 13.79 10.99
C PRO A 243 7.53 13.28 11.63
N GLY A 244 7.94 13.94 12.72
CA GLY A 244 9.03 13.52 13.59
C GLY A 244 10.40 14.11 13.26
N GLU A 245 11.34 13.87 14.17
CA GLU A 245 12.73 14.30 14.00
C GLU A 245 13.51 13.35 13.08
N HIS A 246 13.99 13.90 11.97
CA HIS A 246 14.73 13.11 10.99
C HIS A 246 16.21 12.94 11.38
N THR A 247 16.66 11.70 11.54
CA THR A 247 18.01 11.40 12.02
C THR A 247 18.86 10.62 11.02
N VAL A 248 20.10 11.05 10.86
CA VAL A 248 21.12 10.33 10.08
C VAL A 248 21.49 9.00 10.76
N SER A 249 21.43 8.94 12.09
CA SER A 249 21.71 7.73 12.88
C SER A 249 20.72 6.60 12.57
N PHE A 250 19.41 6.89 12.59
CA PHE A 250 18.43 5.88 12.19
C PHE A 250 18.61 5.48 10.71
N THR A 251 18.87 6.46 9.84
CA THR A 251 19.08 6.20 8.40
C THR A 251 20.24 5.25 8.15
N SER A 252 21.39 5.47 8.81
CA SER A 252 22.56 4.60 8.68
C SER A 252 22.32 3.21 9.27
N TYR A 253 21.66 3.13 10.42
CA TYR A 253 21.20 1.87 11.01
C TYR A 253 20.29 1.10 10.05
N ALA A 254 19.26 1.74 9.49
CA ALA A 254 18.31 1.11 8.58
C ALA A 254 18.99 0.62 7.28
N LEU A 255 19.92 1.38 6.71
CA LEU A 255 20.71 0.95 5.55
C LEU A 255 21.58 -0.27 5.87
N TYR A 256 22.27 -0.27 7.02
CA TYR A 256 23.06 -1.42 7.46
C TYR A 256 22.18 -2.66 7.64
N ARG A 257 21.05 -2.53 8.36
CA ARG A 257 20.09 -3.62 8.58
C ARG A 257 19.50 -4.15 7.28
N SER A 258 19.29 -3.28 6.30
CA SER A 258 18.84 -3.67 4.96
C SER A 258 19.87 -4.54 4.24
N VAL A 259 21.17 -4.23 4.34
CA VAL A 259 22.22 -5.09 3.76
C VAL A 259 22.26 -6.45 4.48
N GLU A 260 22.29 -6.41 5.81
CA GLU A 260 22.45 -7.58 6.69
C GLU A 260 21.27 -8.55 6.58
N SER A 261 20.05 -8.04 6.71
CA SER A 261 18.84 -8.85 6.92
C SER A 261 17.96 -9.00 5.69
N VAL A 262 18.20 -8.20 4.64
CA VAL A 262 17.40 -8.23 3.40
C VAL A 262 18.26 -8.63 2.20
N LEU A 263 19.31 -7.86 1.87
CA LEU A 263 20.07 -8.10 0.65
C LEU A 263 20.91 -9.38 0.69
N ALA A 264 21.58 -9.65 1.82
CA ALA A 264 22.39 -10.85 1.97
C ALA A 264 21.54 -12.14 1.81
N PRO A 265 20.41 -12.33 2.54
CA PRO A 265 19.52 -13.46 2.29
C PRO A 265 18.95 -13.49 0.86
N ALA A 266 18.58 -12.34 0.29
CA ALA A 266 18.02 -12.26 -1.06
C ALA A 266 18.98 -12.76 -2.15
N ALA A 267 20.30 -12.65 -1.95
CA ALA A 267 21.30 -13.22 -2.86
C ALA A 267 21.20 -14.75 -2.98
N LEU A 268 20.67 -15.42 -1.96
CA LEU A 268 20.44 -16.87 -1.91
C LEU A 268 19.02 -17.26 -2.34
N GLY A 269 18.15 -16.30 -2.66
CA GLY A 269 16.73 -16.52 -2.83
C GLY A 269 15.94 -16.51 -1.51
N GLY A 270 16.55 -16.12 -0.39
CA GLY A 270 15.87 -15.90 0.89
C GLY A 270 15.30 -14.47 1.04
N PRO A 271 14.83 -14.09 2.23
CA PRO A 271 14.87 -14.84 3.50
C PRO A 271 13.84 -15.99 3.55
N TRP A 272 14.14 -17.03 4.34
CA TRP A 272 13.24 -18.18 4.53
C TRP A 272 12.47 -18.14 5.86
N SER A 273 12.65 -17.09 6.65
CA SER A 273 11.94 -16.92 7.92
C SER A 273 11.27 -15.56 7.92
N TRP A 274 9.97 -15.58 8.18
CA TRP A 274 9.09 -14.41 8.16
C TRP A 274 8.31 -14.38 9.46
N THR A 275 8.03 -13.18 9.96
CA THR A 275 7.12 -12.97 11.08
C THR A 275 6.18 -11.82 10.76
N ARG A 276 5.04 -11.79 11.44
CA ARG A 276 4.00 -10.76 11.30
C ARG A 276 3.23 -10.66 12.60
N GLU A 277 2.95 -9.43 13.01
CA GLU A 277 1.98 -9.11 14.05
C GLU A 277 0.86 -8.30 13.42
N ASN A 278 -0.40 -8.67 13.65
CA ASN A 278 -1.55 -7.97 13.08
C ASN A 278 -1.97 -6.78 13.97
N PRO A 279 -2.28 -5.60 13.39
CA PRO A 279 -2.15 -5.26 11.97
C PRO A 279 -0.70 -4.82 11.62
N GLY A 280 -0.03 -5.55 10.73
CA GLY A 280 1.35 -5.29 10.32
C GLY A 280 1.73 -6.08 9.07
N PRO A 281 2.73 -5.65 8.26
CA PRO A 281 3.17 -6.43 7.10
C PRO A 281 4.13 -7.54 7.55
N PRO A 282 4.24 -8.65 6.79
CA PRO A 282 5.31 -9.60 7.04
C PRO A 282 6.69 -8.95 6.90
N VAL A 283 7.58 -9.23 7.85
CA VAL A 283 8.97 -8.77 7.86
C VAL A 283 9.93 -9.95 7.91
N ALA A 284 11.14 -9.73 7.40
CA ALA A 284 12.20 -10.72 7.45
C ALA A 284 12.66 -10.96 8.90
N VAL A 285 12.87 -12.22 9.27
CA VAL A 285 13.52 -12.58 10.54
C VAL A 285 15.03 -12.68 10.31
N PRO A 286 15.86 -11.81 10.92
CA PRO A 286 17.30 -11.84 10.76
C PRO A 286 17.92 -13.16 11.26
N ASN A 287 18.93 -13.66 10.54
CA ASN A 287 19.68 -14.85 10.94
C ASN A 287 21.14 -14.70 10.50
N VAL A 288 22.06 -14.70 11.47
CA VAL A 288 23.49 -14.44 11.24
C VAL A 288 24.11 -15.45 10.26
N VAL A 289 23.77 -16.74 10.35
CA VAL A 289 24.33 -17.77 9.45
C VAL A 289 23.89 -17.50 8.01
N VAL A 290 22.60 -17.21 7.80
CA VAL A 290 22.06 -16.86 6.48
C VAL A 290 22.69 -15.57 5.95
N THR A 291 22.87 -14.56 6.80
CA THR A 291 23.55 -13.32 6.45
C THR A 291 24.98 -13.58 6.00
N VAL A 292 25.78 -14.34 6.75
CA VAL A 292 27.18 -14.64 6.40
C VAL A 292 27.25 -15.40 5.07
N ILE A 293 26.44 -16.45 4.87
CA ILE A 293 26.42 -17.20 3.61
C ILE A 293 25.97 -16.30 2.45
N GLY A 294 25.00 -15.42 2.68
CA GLY A 294 24.50 -14.47 1.70
C GLY A 294 25.56 -13.45 1.27
N LEU A 295 26.31 -12.90 2.23
CA LEU A 295 27.44 -12.01 1.97
C LEU A 295 28.56 -12.73 1.21
N LEU A 296 28.84 -13.99 1.55
CA LEU A 296 29.78 -14.82 0.81
C LEU A 296 29.31 -15.05 -0.64
N ALA A 297 28.02 -15.30 -0.86
CA ALA A 297 27.47 -15.43 -2.22
C ALA A 297 27.62 -14.13 -3.03
N ILE A 298 27.36 -12.97 -2.42
CA ILE A 298 27.60 -11.66 -3.04
C ILE A 298 29.09 -11.51 -3.38
N ALA A 299 30.00 -11.84 -2.44
CA ALA A 299 31.44 -11.78 -2.66
C ALA A 299 31.88 -12.70 -3.82
N VAL A 300 31.31 -13.90 -3.95
CA VAL A 300 31.54 -14.81 -5.07
C VAL A 300 31.06 -14.21 -6.39
N ILE A 301 29.86 -13.62 -6.44
CA ILE A 301 29.35 -12.95 -7.65
C ILE A 301 30.30 -11.83 -8.09
N LEU A 302 30.77 -11.00 -7.14
CA LEU A 302 31.72 -9.93 -7.41
C LEU A 302 33.08 -10.47 -7.86
N ALA A 303 33.61 -11.51 -7.20
CA ALA A 303 34.89 -12.13 -7.56
C ALA A 303 34.85 -12.79 -8.94
N VAL A 304 33.76 -13.48 -9.28
CA VAL A 304 33.52 -14.05 -10.62
C VAL A 304 33.43 -12.94 -11.66
N THR A 305 32.69 -11.87 -11.37
CA THR A 305 32.59 -10.70 -12.25
C THR A 305 33.96 -10.07 -12.47
N TRP A 306 34.73 -9.84 -11.41
CA TRP A 306 36.08 -9.27 -11.45
C TRP A 306 37.03 -10.11 -12.33
N ARG A 307 37.07 -11.43 -12.09
CA ARG A 307 37.97 -12.35 -12.81
C ARG A 307 37.61 -12.51 -14.29
N ARG A 308 36.32 -12.45 -14.65
CA ARG A 308 35.84 -12.75 -16.01
C ARG A 308 35.58 -11.49 -16.84
N ALA A 309 35.05 -10.44 -16.23
CA ALA A 309 34.61 -9.20 -16.87
C ALA A 309 34.77 -8.02 -15.89
N PRO A 310 36.01 -7.59 -15.58
CA PRO A 310 36.27 -6.63 -14.50
C PRO A 310 35.57 -5.29 -14.66
N ARG A 311 35.38 -4.83 -15.92
CA ARG A 311 34.59 -3.62 -16.20
C ARG A 311 33.12 -3.77 -15.76
N GLY A 312 32.60 -5.00 -15.73
CA GLY A 312 31.26 -5.33 -15.26
C GLY A 312 31.03 -4.99 -13.79
N LEU A 313 32.08 -4.85 -12.96
CA LEU A 313 31.95 -4.37 -11.59
C LEU A 313 31.32 -2.98 -11.51
N ALA A 314 31.49 -2.14 -12.53
CA ALA A 314 30.85 -0.82 -12.59
C ALA A 314 29.31 -0.92 -12.59
N ALA A 315 28.73 -2.01 -13.11
CA ALA A 315 27.28 -2.21 -13.07
C ALA A 315 26.79 -2.52 -11.65
N TRP A 316 27.54 -3.34 -10.89
CA TRP A 316 27.26 -3.61 -9.48
C TRP A 316 27.48 -2.37 -8.61
N GLY A 317 28.53 -1.59 -8.86
CA GLY A 317 28.78 -0.31 -8.19
C GLY A 317 27.66 0.70 -8.42
N ALA A 318 27.13 0.79 -9.65
CA ALA A 318 25.98 1.64 -9.94
C ALA A 318 24.69 1.16 -9.24
N ALA A 319 24.49 -0.16 -9.11
CA ALA A 319 23.39 -0.70 -8.32
C ALA A 319 23.54 -0.36 -6.84
N ALA A 320 24.74 -0.49 -6.26
CA ALA A 320 25.01 -0.08 -4.88
C ALA A 320 24.77 1.42 -4.65
N ALA A 321 25.17 2.27 -5.60
CA ALA A 321 24.90 3.70 -5.54
C ALA A 321 23.39 3.99 -5.59
N TYR A 322 22.64 3.29 -6.45
CA TYR A 322 21.18 3.40 -6.50
C TYR A 322 20.52 2.96 -5.18
N PHE A 323 20.97 1.86 -4.58
CA PHE A 323 20.48 1.39 -3.28
C PHE A 323 20.57 2.49 -2.23
N VAL A 324 21.75 3.10 -2.07
CA VAL A 324 21.95 4.19 -1.09
C VAL A 324 21.09 5.40 -1.46
N ALA A 325 21.14 5.85 -2.72
CA ALA A 325 20.44 7.04 -3.17
C ALA A 325 18.91 6.93 -3.10
N SER A 326 18.36 5.72 -3.27
CA SER A 326 16.91 5.49 -3.26
C SER A 326 16.35 5.20 -1.87
N LEU A 327 17.13 4.59 -0.97
CA LEU A 327 16.66 4.21 0.37
C LEU A 327 17.02 5.23 1.44
N ALA A 328 18.14 5.94 1.32
CA ALA A 328 18.53 6.94 2.31
C ALA A 328 17.43 8.02 2.49
N PRO A 329 16.84 8.61 1.43
CA PRO A 329 15.75 9.56 1.60
C PRO A 329 14.50 8.94 2.25
N VAL A 330 14.17 7.69 1.91
CA VAL A 330 13.01 6.99 2.47
C VAL A 330 13.17 6.77 3.98
N PHE A 331 14.32 6.28 4.41
CA PHE A 331 14.57 6.06 5.85
C PHE A 331 14.75 7.37 6.61
N PHE A 332 15.33 8.39 5.97
CA PHE A 332 15.46 9.72 6.57
C PHE A 332 14.09 10.36 6.81
N LEU A 333 13.24 10.42 5.78
CA LEU A 333 11.91 11.04 5.87
C LEU A 333 10.94 10.24 6.76
N ARG A 334 11.20 8.95 7.00
CA ARG A 334 10.43 8.10 7.91
C ARG A 334 11.05 7.97 9.29
N SER A 335 12.14 8.67 9.59
CA SER A 335 12.75 8.62 10.93
C SER A 335 12.09 9.60 11.88
N SER A 336 11.82 9.10 13.08
CA SER A 336 11.18 9.78 14.21
C SER A 336 11.47 8.99 15.50
N GLU A 337 11.12 9.55 16.66
CA GLU A 337 11.22 8.86 17.95
C GLU A 337 10.33 7.59 18.05
N PHE A 338 9.25 7.52 17.26
CA PHE A 338 8.30 6.40 17.24
C PHE A 338 8.51 5.44 16.06
N THR A 339 9.56 5.65 15.25
CA THR A 339 9.79 4.80 14.07
C THR A 339 10.26 3.41 14.48
N SER A 340 9.50 2.39 14.05
CA SER A 340 9.82 0.99 14.34
C SER A 340 11.16 0.55 13.74
N ALA A 341 11.98 -0.15 14.53
CA ALA A 341 13.21 -0.81 14.08
C ALA A 341 12.96 -1.95 13.06
N LEU A 342 11.71 -2.37 12.86
CA LEU A 342 11.32 -3.36 11.86
C LEU A 342 11.18 -2.78 10.46
N LEU A 343 11.12 -1.45 10.32
CA LEU A 343 10.98 -0.76 9.02
C LEU A 343 11.94 -1.27 7.93
N PRO A 344 13.28 -1.37 8.17
CA PRO A 344 14.22 -1.87 7.15
C PRO A 344 14.08 -3.36 6.84
N LEU A 345 13.35 -4.13 7.66
CA LEU A 345 13.13 -5.58 7.47
C LEU A 345 11.94 -5.88 6.55
N SER A 346 11.15 -4.86 6.19
CA SER A 346 10.07 -5.01 5.23
C SER A 346 10.61 -4.92 3.80
N LEU A 347 10.53 -6.02 3.04
CA LEU A 347 11.09 -6.07 1.68
C LEU A 347 10.33 -5.17 0.68
N ARG A 348 9.21 -4.56 1.06
CA ARG A 348 8.41 -3.68 0.17
C ARG A 348 9.22 -2.51 -0.41
N TYR A 349 10.25 -2.03 0.29
CA TYR A 349 11.06 -0.89 -0.15
C TYR A 349 12.08 -1.22 -1.26
N PHE A 350 12.28 -2.51 -1.57
CA PHE A 350 13.38 -2.98 -2.43
C PHE A 350 12.90 -3.52 -3.79
N ALA A 351 11.61 -3.42 -4.11
CA ALA A 351 11.04 -3.99 -5.32
C ALA A 351 11.66 -3.38 -6.60
N ASP A 352 11.90 -2.07 -6.60
CA ASP A 352 12.61 -1.37 -7.67
C ASP A 352 14.11 -1.70 -7.69
N PHE A 353 14.72 -1.90 -6.52
CA PHE A 353 16.12 -2.31 -6.44
C PHE A 353 16.37 -3.70 -7.05
N ALA A 354 15.43 -4.64 -6.89
CA ALA A 354 15.47 -5.94 -7.56
C ALA A 354 15.54 -5.80 -9.09
N TRP A 355 14.81 -4.83 -9.65
CA TRP A 355 14.87 -4.52 -11.07
C TRP A 355 16.23 -3.90 -11.46
N VAL A 356 16.80 -3.01 -10.65
CA VAL A 356 18.14 -2.45 -10.89
C VAL A 356 19.23 -3.51 -10.85
N LEU A 357 19.17 -4.47 -9.92
CA LEU A 357 20.07 -5.64 -9.88
C LEU A 357 19.92 -6.52 -11.12
N THR A 358 18.68 -6.71 -11.59
CA THR A 358 18.38 -7.43 -12.85
C THR A 358 19.05 -6.75 -14.04
N LEU A 359 18.93 -5.42 -14.14
CA LEU A 359 19.60 -4.63 -15.17
C LEU A 359 21.12 -4.73 -15.05
N ALA A 360 21.67 -4.66 -13.84
CA ALA A 360 23.11 -4.81 -13.60
C ALA A 360 23.62 -6.17 -14.09
N GLY A 361 22.90 -7.26 -13.80
CA GLY A 361 23.17 -8.59 -14.34
C GLY A 361 23.17 -8.62 -15.87
N ALA A 362 22.18 -8.01 -16.51
CA ALA A 362 22.13 -7.89 -17.98
C ALA A 362 23.28 -7.06 -18.57
N LEU A 363 23.73 -6.01 -17.87
CA LEU A 363 24.89 -5.21 -18.24
C LEU A 363 26.20 -6.02 -18.11
N VAL A 364 26.35 -6.83 -17.06
CA VAL A 364 27.50 -7.75 -16.93
C VAL A 364 27.55 -8.74 -18.11
N LEU A 365 26.40 -9.21 -18.60
CA LEU A 365 26.36 -10.11 -19.77
C LEU A 365 26.89 -9.48 -21.07
N ILE A 366 26.86 -8.15 -21.23
CA ILE A 366 27.40 -7.46 -22.42
C ILE A 366 28.87 -7.01 -22.26
N ALA A 367 29.43 -7.12 -21.06
CA ALA A 367 30.81 -6.75 -20.80
C ALA A 367 31.77 -7.67 -21.57
N ARG A 368 32.87 -7.11 -22.11
CA ARG A 368 33.92 -7.88 -22.77
C ARG A 368 34.56 -8.88 -21.78
N ARG A 369 34.56 -10.17 -22.14
CA ARG A 369 35.11 -11.25 -21.30
C ARG A 369 36.62 -11.40 -21.51
N ARG A 370 37.37 -11.65 -20.43
CA ARG A 370 38.82 -11.92 -20.44
C ARG A 370 39.18 -13.41 -20.46
N ARG A 371 38.28 -14.30 -20.03
CA ARG A 371 38.49 -15.76 -19.96
C ARG A 371 37.35 -16.50 -20.68
N ARG A 372 37.56 -17.79 -21.00
CA ARG A 372 36.54 -18.71 -21.58
C ARG A 372 35.24 -18.72 -20.76
N GLY A 373 34.15 -19.25 -21.34
CA GLY A 373 32.85 -19.36 -20.67
C GLY A 373 32.90 -20.16 -19.35
N ILE A 374 31.89 -20.00 -18.52
CA ILE A 374 31.56 -20.98 -17.46
C ILE A 374 30.71 -22.06 -18.13
N ASP A 375 30.84 -23.31 -17.68
CA ASP A 375 29.99 -24.41 -18.16
C ASP A 375 28.51 -24.00 -18.07
N PRO A 376 27.75 -24.03 -19.18
CA PRO A 376 26.31 -23.77 -19.16
C PRO A 376 25.56 -24.57 -18.09
N ARG A 377 25.99 -25.81 -17.79
CA ARG A 377 25.38 -26.66 -16.74
C ARG A 377 25.50 -26.04 -15.36
N ALA A 378 26.65 -25.43 -15.04
CA ALA A 378 26.87 -24.80 -13.75
C ALA A 378 25.96 -23.56 -13.57
N TRP A 379 25.79 -22.75 -14.62
CA TRP A 379 24.84 -21.63 -14.58
C TRP A 379 23.39 -22.08 -14.43
N VAL A 380 22.99 -23.13 -15.15
CA VAL A 380 21.65 -23.71 -15.01
C VAL A 380 21.43 -24.23 -13.59
N ALA A 381 22.40 -24.95 -13.01
CA ALA A 381 22.32 -25.44 -11.64
C ALA A 381 22.17 -24.30 -10.62
N VAL A 382 22.94 -23.22 -10.74
CA VAL A 382 22.83 -22.04 -9.86
C VAL A 382 21.47 -21.36 -10.01
N VAL A 383 20.97 -21.20 -11.25
CA VAL A 383 19.67 -20.60 -11.51
C VAL A 383 18.52 -21.45 -10.95
N LEU A 384 18.59 -22.77 -11.12
CA LEU A 384 17.61 -23.70 -10.56
C LEU A 384 17.66 -23.71 -9.03
N ALA A 385 18.84 -23.75 -8.42
CA ALA A 385 19.01 -23.68 -6.97
C ALA A 385 18.42 -22.37 -6.41
N PHE A 386 18.70 -21.24 -7.06
CA PHE A 386 18.09 -19.96 -6.70
C PHE A 386 16.57 -19.99 -6.85
N ALA A 387 16.04 -20.53 -7.95
CA ALA A 387 14.61 -20.61 -8.20
C ALA A 387 13.88 -21.46 -7.15
N VAL A 388 14.44 -22.62 -6.79
CA VAL A 388 13.91 -23.50 -5.74
C VAL A 388 13.94 -22.78 -4.40
N SER A 389 15.09 -22.20 -4.03
CA SER A 389 15.25 -21.45 -2.78
C SER A 389 14.26 -20.29 -2.66
N ALA A 390 14.11 -19.49 -3.73
CA ALA A 390 13.16 -18.39 -3.80
C ALA A 390 11.70 -18.83 -3.74
N SER A 391 11.40 -20.00 -4.30
CA SER A 391 10.06 -20.61 -4.18
C SER A 391 9.77 -21.03 -2.74
N VAL A 392 10.74 -21.59 -2.02
CA VAL A 392 10.61 -21.91 -0.58
C VAL A 392 10.37 -20.63 0.23
N ALA A 393 11.16 -19.58 -0.01
CA ALA A 393 10.96 -18.28 0.63
C ALA A 393 9.55 -17.71 0.36
N THR A 394 9.05 -17.87 -0.86
CA THR A 394 7.73 -17.40 -1.27
C THR A 394 6.60 -18.19 -0.61
N VAL A 395 6.71 -19.51 -0.52
CA VAL A 395 5.71 -20.35 0.17
C VAL A 395 5.66 -20.00 1.65
N ARG A 396 6.81 -19.82 2.32
CA ARG A 396 6.87 -19.41 3.73
C ARG A 396 6.38 -17.99 3.97
N PHE A 397 6.57 -17.08 3.01
CA PHE A 397 5.93 -15.78 3.06
C PHE A 397 4.40 -15.92 2.98
N ALA A 398 3.89 -16.74 2.05
CA ALA A 398 2.46 -16.95 1.85
C ALA A 398 1.76 -17.56 3.08
N THR A 399 2.45 -18.40 3.86
CA THR A 399 1.90 -18.93 5.12
C THR A 399 1.69 -17.82 6.16
N VAL A 400 2.67 -16.93 6.34
CA VAL A 400 2.55 -15.80 7.27
C VAL A 400 1.58 -14.74 6.74
N TRP A 401 1.55 -14.52 5.42
CA TRP A 401 0.62 -13.60 4.78
C TRP A 401 -0.84 -14.04 4.91
N SER A 402 -1.09 -15.35 5.03
CA SER A 402 -2.44 -15.88 5.21
C SER A 402 -3.05 -15.67 6.58
N ASP A 403 -2.25 -15.31 7.58
CA ASP A 403 -2.76 -14.80 8.85
C ASP A 403 -3.24 -13.34 8.66
N ASN A 404 -4.45 -13.20 8.10
CA ASN A 404 -5.05 -11.92 7.76
C ASN A 404 -6.54 -11.91 8.18
N PRO A 405 -6.92 -11.21 9.27
CA PRO A 405 -8.30 -11.14 9.74
C PRO A 405 -9.20 -10.25 8.86
N THR A 406 -8.61 -9.38 8.03
CA THR A 406 -9.34 -8.38 7.24
C THR A 406 -10.28 -9.01 6.22
N GLY A 407 -9.89 -10.14 5.60
CA GLY A 407 -10.71 -10.79 4.58
C GLY A 407 -12.06 -11.29 5.10
N SER A 408 -12.04 -12.05 6.19
CA SER A 408 -13.26 -12.55 6.82
C SER A 408 -14.06 -11.44 7.49
N TYR A 409 -13.38 -10.42 8.04
CA TYR A 409 -14.02 -9.23 8.60
C TYR A 409 -14.83 -8.46 7.55
N LEU A 410 -14.21 -8.10 6.43
CA LEU A 410 -14.88 -7.33 5.37
C LEU A 410 -15.98 -8.14 4.67
N ALA A 411 -15.84 -9.46 4.56
CA ALA A 411 -16.89 -10.33 4.03
C ALA A 411 -18.15 -10.30 4.93
N GLN A 412 -17.97 -10.51 6.24
CA GLN A 412 -19.08 -10.44 7.22
C GLN A 412 -19.68 -9.03 7.28
N LEU A 413 -18.85 -8.00 7.19
CA LEU A 413 -19.30 -6.62 7.18
C LEU A 413 -20.17 -6.32 5.95
N ARG A 414 -19.75 -6.78 4.76
CA ARG A 414 -20.54 -6.63 3.53
C ARG A 414 -21.87 -7.36 3.62
N ASP A 415 -21.88 -8.58 4.14
CA ASP A 415 -23.11 -9.38 4.25
C ASP A 415 -24.08 -8.77 5.27
N GLY A 416 -23.58 -8.29 6.41
CA GLY A 416 -24.36 -7.56 7.40
C GLY A 416 -24.89 -6.21 6.89
N ALA A 417 -24.08 -5.47 6.11
CA ALA A 417 -24.50 -4.19 5.55
C ALA A 417 -25.75 -4.32 4.64
N ARG A 418 -25.89 -5.45 3.94
CA ARG A 418 -27.09 -5.76 3.13
C ARG A 418 -28.34 -6.00 4.00
N VAL A 419 -28.19 -6.72 5.11
CA VAL A 419 -29.30 -7.01 6.04
C VAL A 419 -29.81 -5.72 6.71
N TYR A 420 -28.88 -4.80 7.01
CA TYR A 420 -29.17 -3.51 7.62
C TYR A 420 -29.33 -2.38 6.60
N ALA A 421 -29.54 -2.70 5.32
CA ALA A 421 -29.73 -1.70 4.27
C ALA A 421 -30.85 -0.72 4.65
N ASP A 422 -30.58 0.58 4.47
CA ASP A 422 -31.47 1.69 4.81
C ASP A 422 -31.91 1.80 6.27
N ARG A 423 -31.39 0.98 7.19
CA ARG A 423 -31.63 1.12 8.63
C ARG A 423 -30.69 2.18 9.23
N PRO A 424 -31.16 3.03 10.15
CA PRO A 424 -30.28 3.91 10.91
C PRO A 424 -29.29 3.09 11.73
N VAL A 425 -28.00 3.36 11.58
CA VAL A 425 -26.93 2.76 12.38
C VAL A 425 -25.97 3.87 12.79
N LEU A 426 -25.51 3.82 14.05
CA LEU A 426 -24.49 4.75 14.51
C LEU A 426 -23.17 4.48 13.79
N ASP A 427 -22.55 5.54 13.27
CA ASP A 427 -21.23 5.41 12.67
C ASP A 427 -20.18 5.09 13.74
N GLN A 428 -19.38 4.06 13.48
CA GLN A 428 -18.41 3.51 14.42
C GLN A 428 -17.11 3.14 13.68
N GLU A 429 -16.01 3.13 14.43
CA GLU A 429 -14.74 2.62 13.94
C GLU A 429 -14.81 1.10 13.74
N ILE A 430 -14.17 0.60 12.69
CA ILE A 430 -13.98 -0.83 12.48
C ILE A 430 -12.92 -1.41 13.42
N SER A 431 -12.81 -2.74 13.46
CA SER A 431 -11.89 -3.44 14.35
C SER A 431 -10.44 -2.95 14.21
N THR A 432 -9.77 -2.72 15.34
CA THR A 432 -8.35 -2.35 15.39
C THR A 432 -7.41 -3.47 14.93
N GLU A 433 -7.92 -4.71 14.82
CA GLU A 433 -7.19 -5.84 14.22
C GLU A 433 -7.09 -5.71 12.69
N VAL A 434 -7.92 -4.86 12.07
CA VAL A 434 -7.94 -4.59 10.62
C VAL A 434 -7.14 -3.33 10.29
N ILE A 435 -7.41 -2.23 11.00
CA ILE A 435 -6.76 -0.93 10.78
C ILE A 435 -6.70 -0.15 12.10
N ALA A 436 -5.60 0.56 12.36
CA ALA A 436 -5.47 1.33 13.59
C ALA A 436 -6.34 2.59 13.60
N ARG A 437 -6.63 3.07 14.81
CA ARG A 437 -7.42 4.31 15.03
C ARG A 437 -6.81 5.57 14.44
N LEU A 438 -5.49 5.58 14.24
CA LEU A 438 -4.78 6.70 13.61
C LEU A 438 -5.24 6.96 12.16
N ALA A 439 -5.88 5.97 11.53
CA ALA A 439 -6.43 6.12 10.18
C ALA A 439 -7.79 6.84 10.15
N TYR A 440 -8.30 7.39 11.26
CA TYR A 440 -9.52 8.19 11.27
C TYR A 440 -9.45 9.36 10.27
N PRO A 441 -10.52 9.64 9.51
CA PRO A 441 -11.84 9.00 9.51
C PRO A 441 -11.96 7.77 8.60
N ASP A 442 -10.90 7.39 7.89
CA ASP A 442 -10.91 6.30 6.91
C ASP A 442 -11.11 4.89 7.52
N ASN A 443 -11.13 4.78 8.86
CA ASN A 443 -11.44 3.56 9.61
C ASN A 443 -12.91 3.47 10.08
N THR A 444 -13.81 4.35 9.64
CA THR A 444 -15.23 4.33 10.06
C THR A 444 -16.09 3.49 9.10
N LEU A 445 -17.21 2.97 9.59
CA LEU A 445 -18.14 2.18 8.77
C LEU A 445 -18.69 2.97 7.59
N SER A 446 -19.09 4.22 7.83
CA SER A 446 -19.64 5.10 6.79
C SER A 446 -18.69 5.29 5.62
N HIS A 447 -17.39 5.34 5.92
CA HIS A 447 -16.30 5.44 4.97
C HIS A 447 -16.01 4.11 4.27
N VAL A 448 -15.75 3.03 5.02
CA VAL A 448 -15.39 1.71 4.46
C VAL A 448 -16.50 1.13 3.58
N LEU A 449 -17.77 1.37 3.94
CA LEU A 449 -18.94 0.88 3.20
C LEU A 449 -19.48 1.89 2.18
N ALA A 450 -18.79 3.02 1.97
CA ALA A 450 -19.29 4.11 1.14
C ALA A 450 -19.63 3.69 -0.30
N THR A 451 -18.89 2.74 -0.88
CA THR A 451 -19.08 2.25 -2.25
C THR A 451 -20.12 1.13 -2.38
N LEU A 452 -20.63 0.59 -1.27
CA LEU A 452 -21.71 -0.40 -1.33
C LEU A 452 -23.04 0.26 -1.72
N PRO A 453 -23.81 -0.37 -2.62
CA PRO A 453 -25.15 0.09 -2.96
C PRO A 453 -26.14 -0.17 -1.82
N GLU A 454 -26.11 -1.37 -1.26
CA GLU A 454 -26.91 -1.78 -0.10
C GLU A 454 -26.07 -1.59 1.16
N LYS A 455 -26.43 -0.57 1.95
CA LYS A 455 -25.72 -0.23 3.19
C LYS A 455 -26.64 0.47 4.21
N PRO A 456 -26.27 0.48 5.49
CA PRO A 456 -26.99 1.25 6.50
C PRO A 456 -27.00 2.75 6.22
N ARG A 457 -28.01 3.45 6.77
CA ARG A 457 -27.98 4.91 6.90
C ARG A 457 -27.17 5.28 8.13
N PHE A 458 -25.91 5.65 7.91
CA PHE A 458 -25.04 6.10 8.99
C PHE A 458 -25.47 7.48 9.48
N GLY A 459 -25.71 7.58 10.78
CA GLY A 459 -26.16 8.81 11.42
C GLY A 459 -25.59 8.99 12.81
N THR A 460 -25.87 10.14 13.39
CA THR A 460 -25.50 10.45 14.79
C THR A 460 -26.51 9.91 15.80
N SER A 461 -27.65 9.37 15.35
CA SER A 461 -28.67 8.77 16.22
C SER A 461 -29.29 7.52 15.60
N SER A 462 -29.74 6.60 16.45
CA SER A 462 -30.44 5.37 16.08
C SER A 462 -31.45 4.98 17.17
N ALA A 463 -32.56 4.36 16.78
CA ALA A 463 -33.52 3.77 17.72
C ALA A 463 -33.03 2.42 18.29
N GLU A 464 -32.14 1.74 17.58
CA GLU A 464 -31.57 0.45 17.98
C GLU A 464 -30.06 0.59 18.21
N ALA A 465 -29.56 0.02 19.30
CA ALA A 465 -28.13 -0.14 19.53
C ALA A 465 -27.61 -1.31 18.68
N THR A 466 -26.89 -1.00 17.61
CA THR A 466 -26.26 -2.00 16.74
C THR A 466 -24.76 -1.80 16.73
N VAL A 467 -24.00 -2.86 17.03
CA VAL A 467 -22.54 -2.88 17.03
C VAL A 467 -22.04 -3.76 15.92
N VAL A 468 -20.94 -3.36 15.27
CA VAL A 468 -20.14 -4.27 14.46
C VAL A 468 -19.05 -4.87 15.36
N ASP A 469 -19.14 -6.17 15.61
CA ASP A 469 -18.19 -6.86 16.48
C ASP A 469 -16.79 -7.00 15.85
N LYS A 470 -15.85 -7.57 16.60
CA LYS A 470 -14.47 -7.77 16.13
C LYS A 470 -14.37 -8.69 14.90
N GLN A 471 -15.40 -9.50 14.63
CA GLN A 471 -15.49 -10.39 13.47
C GLN A 471 -16.16 -9.71 12.27
N GLY A 472 -16.68 -8.49 12.40
CA GLY A 472 -17.33 -7.75 11.33
C GLY A 472 -18.83 -8.02 11.24
N ARG A 473 -19.45 -8.62 12.27
CA ARG A 473 -20.88 -8.92 12.28
C ARG A 473 -21.65 -7.81 12.97
N PHE A 474 -22.77 -7.44 12.38
CA PHE A 474 -23.76 -6.56 13.00
C PHE A 474 -24.53 -7.35 14.07
N VAL A 475 -24.40 -6.94 15.33
CA VAL A 475 -24.99 -7.60 16.50
C VAL A 475 -25.70 -6.60 17.40
N PRO A 476 -26.69 -7.02 18.21
CA PRO A 476 -27.28 -6.18 19.23
C PRO A 476 -26.21 -5.62 20.17
N GLY A 477 -26.28 -4.31 20.39
CA GLY A 477 -25.38 -3.55 21.24
C GLY A 477 -26.06 -3.01 22.49
N ARG A 478 -25.25 -2.41 23.36
CA ARG A 478 -25.68 -1.58 24.48
C ARG A 478 -24.62 -0.50 24.74
N VAL A 479 -25.00 0.55 25.46
CA VAL A 479 -24.05 1.58 25.88
C VAL A 479 -23.39 1.15 27.19
N SER A 480 -22.07 1.14 27.24
CA SER A 480 -21.34 0.87 28.48
C SER A 480 -21.57 2.01 29.48
N ARG A 481 -21.64 1.69 30.78
CA ARG A 481 -21.80 2.70 31.82
C ARG A 481 -20.44 3.25 32.23
N VAL A 482 -19.92 4.22 31.46
CA VAL A 482 -18.75 5.02 31.90
C VAL A 482 -19.22 6.11 32.86
N ARG A 483 -20.33 6.77 32.50
CA ARG A 483 -21.13 7.65 33.36
C ARG A 483 -22.61 7.36 33.13
N SER A 484 -23.46 7.97 33.93
CA SER A 484 -24.90 8.01 33.69
C SER A 484 -25.41 9.44 33.79
N VAL A 485 -26.45 9.73 33.01
CA VAL A 485 -27.38 10.82 33.32
C VAL A 485 -28.35 10.27 34.38
N PRO A 486 -28.35 10.77 35.62
CA PRO A 486 -29.30 10.36 36.63
C PRO A 486 -30.72 10.84 36.27
N VAL A 487 -31.71 10.20 36.88
CA VAL A 487 -33.11 10.67 36.78
C VAL A 487 -33.20 12.05 37.42
N GLY A 488 -33.79 13.02 36.71
CA GLY A 488 -34.00 14.37 37.24
C GLY A 488 -35.07 14.44 38.32
N ASP A 489 -35.13 15.56 39.03
CA ASP A 489 -35.95 15.73 40.24
C ASP A 489 -37.45 15.96 39.94
N LEU A 490 -37.86 16.15 38.69
CA LEU A 490 -39.26 16.44 38.34
C LEU A 490 -40.11 15.15 38.39
N PRO A 491 -41.08 15.03 39.31
CA PRO A 491 -41.85 13.80 39.47
C PRO A 491 -42.58 13.39 38.19
N GLY A 492 -42.46 12.11 37.80
CA GLY A 492 -43.06 11.56 36.59
C GLY A 492 -42.41 11.97 35.26
N CYS A 493 -41.44 12.90 35.26
CA CYS A 493 -40.80 13.42 34.05
C CYS A 493 -39.27 13.28 34.05
N GLY A 494 -38.62 13.28 35.22
CA GLY A 494 -37.16 13.32 35.32
C GLY A 494 -36.64 14.74 35.09
N THR A 495 -35.99 14.98 33.95
CA THR A 495 -35.57 16.34 33.54
C THR A 495 -36.38 16.79 32.33
N ARG A 496 -37.08 17.92 32.44
CA ARG A 496 -37.82 18.54 31.33
C ARG A 496 -36.85 19.26 30.39
N VAL A 497 -36.89 18.91 29.11
CA VAL A 497 -36.16 19.58 28.03
C VAL A 497 -37.17 20.22 27.08
N ASP A 498 -37.11 21.54 26.93
CA ASP A 498 -37.96 22.32 26.02
C ASP A 498 -37.11 23.29 25.19
N GLY A 499 -37.69 24.40 24.68
CA GLY A 499 -36.97 25.37 23.87
C GLY A 499 -35.78 26.05 24.58
N THR A 500 -35.69 25.95 25.90
CA THR A 500 -34.57 26.47 26.69
C THR A 500 -33.45 25.45 26.85
N GLN A 501 -32.21 25.94 26.85
CA GLN A 501 -31.04 25.10 27.02
C GLN A 501 -30.98 24.54 28.45
N THR A 502 -31.06 23.23 28.57
CA THR A 502 -31.09 22.49 29.84
C THR A 502 -29.84 21.62 29.97
N LEU A 503 -29.20 21.61 31.14
CA LEU A 503 -28.03 20.78 31.41
C LEU A 503 -28.44 19.48 32.13
N LEU A 504 -28.26 18.35 31.46
CA LEU A 504 -28.36 17.01 32.04
C LEU A 504 -27.01 16.65 32.68
N ARG A 505 -26.85 16.87 33.98
CA ARG A 505 -25.58 16.61 34.69
C ARG A 505 -25.27 15.11 34.73
N TYR A 506 -24.03 14.74 34.48
CA TYR A 506 -23.55 13.37 34.65
C TYR A 506 -23.13 13.11 36.11
N GLU A 507 -23.06 11.84 36.48
CA GLU A 507 -22.50 11.36 37.76
C GLU A 507 -21.00 11.67 37.95
N GLY A 508 -20.35 12.23 36.93
CA GLY A 508 -18.96 12.68 36.98
C GLY A 508 -18.48 13.13 35.60
N PRO A 509 -17.32 13.81 35.50
CA PRO A 509 -16.84 14.33 34.24
C PRO A 509 -16.36 13.22 33.29
N LEU A 510 -16.46 13.50 31.98
CA LEU A 510 -15.94 12.72 30.87
C LEU A 510 -14.79 13.47 30.17
N ALA A 511 -13.74 12.73 29.78
CA ALA A 511 -12.71 13.23 28.88
C ALA A 511 -13.23 13.39 27.45
N TYR A 512 -12.48 14.09 26.58
CA TYR A 512 -12.87 14.23 25.18
C TYR A 512 -12.89 12.88 24.48
N TRP A 513 -14.06 12.49 23.97
CA TRP A 513 -14.22 11.28 23.17
C TRP A 513 -15.48 11.35 22.30
N GLU A 514 -15.66 10.34 21.46
CA GLU A 514 -16.85 10.07 20.66
C GLU A 514 -17.89 9.28 21.47
N TRP A 515 -18.44 9.91 22.52
CA TRP A 515 -19.37 9.24 23.45
C TRP A 515 -20.71 8.89 22.81
N VAL A 516 -21.29 7.77 23.21
CA VAL A 516 -22.67 7.40 22.91
C VAL A 516 -23.52 7.56 24.17
N VAL A 517 -24.64 8.26 24.03
CA VAL A 517 -25.65 8.46 25.08
C VAL A 517 -26.85 7.57 24.75
N GLU A 518 -27.25 6.73 25.70
CA GLU A 518 -28.56 6.09 25.67
C GLU A 518 -29.55 7.02 26.37
N LEU A 519 -30.40 7.67 25.58
CA LEU A 519 -31.35 8.67 26.07
C LEU A 519 -32.76 8.07 26.11
N ASN A 520 -33.25 7.82 27.32
CA ASN A 520 -34.64 7.46 27.55
C ASN A 520 -35.48 8.72 27.70
N TYR A 521 -36.53 8.86 26.88
CA TYR A 521 -37.35 10.05 26.86
C TYR A 521 -38.84 9.76 26.66
N LEU A 522 -39.67 10.71 27.08
CA LEU A 522 -41.10 10.79 26.76
C LEU A 522 -41.37 12.15 26.10
N ALA A 523 -41.66 12.16 24.79
CA ALA A 523 -41.86 13.39 24.02
C ALA A 523 -43.35 13.73 23.82
N SER A 524 -43.68 15.03 23.86
CA SER A 524 -45.04 15.52 23.65
C SER A 524 -45.52 15.42 22.19
N ALA A 525 -44.60 15.48 21.23
CA ALA A 525 -44.85 15.42 19.80
C ALA A 525 -43.61 14.86 19.07
N ASP A 526 -43.77 14.52 17.79
CA ASP A 526 -42.63 14.25 16.92
C ASP A 526 -41.82 15.54 16.70
N GLY A 527 -40.50 15.45 16.65
CA GLY A 527 -39.66 16.63 16.42
C GLY A 527 -38.17 16.36 16.57
N VAL A 528 -37.41 17.41 16.91
CA VAL A 528 -35.96 17.36 17.02
C VAL A 528 -35.49 17.92 18.36
N LEU A 529 -34.69 17.12 19.06
CA LEU A 529 -33.84 17.58 20.15
C LEU A 529 -32.45 17.91 19.63
N VAL A 530 -31.78 18.88 20.24
CA VAL A 530 -30.38 19.20 19.99
C VAL A 530 -29.60 18.88 21.25
N LEU A 531 -28.62 17.98 21.11
CA LEU A 531 -27.75 17.52 22.19
C LEU A 531 -26.31 17.96 21.95
N GLN A 532 -25.58 18.32 23.00
CA GLN A 532 -24.17 18.73 22.90
C GLN A 532 -23.47 18.43 24.23
N GLN A 533 -22.26 17.86 24.19
CA GLN A 533 -21.46 17.73 25.41
C GLN A 533 -21.13 19.12 25.97
N GLU A 534 -21.13 19.27 27.30
CA GLU A 534 -20.93 20.56 27.98
C GLU A 534 -19.69 21.32 27.49
N ARG A 535 -18.59 20.61 27.18
CA ARG A 535 -17.33 21.19 26.73
C ARG A 535 -16.84 20.51 25.45
N ALA A 536 -16.25 21.31 24.56
CA ALA A 536 -15.69 20.83 23.28
C ALA A 536 -16.66 19.96 22.47
N GLY A 537 -17.97 20.10 22.69
CA GLY A 537 -19.00 19.33 22.01
C GLY A 537 -19.47 20.02 20.74
N THR A 538 -19.83 19.23 19.74
CA THR A 538 -20.60 19.71 18.58
C THR A 538 -22.08 19.42 18.80
N SER A 539 -22.95 20.33 18.35
CA SER A 539 -24.39 20.14 18.49
C SER A 539 -24.89 19.06 17.52
N VAL A 540 -25.63 18.09 18.04
CA VAL A 540 -26.18 16.95 17.31
C VAL A 540 -27.69 17.04 17.30
N ARG A 541 -28.30 16.97 16.12
CA ARG A 541 -29.76 16.92 15.94
C ARG A 541 -30.23 15.48 16.10
N VAL A 542 -31.22 15.27 16.95
CA VAL A 542 -31.76 13.96 17.31
C VAL A 542 -33.27 13.95 17.02
N PRO A 543 -33.73 13.19 16.01
CA PRO A 543 -35.16 13.01 15.79
C PRO A 543 -35.76 12.26 16.97
N VAL A 544 -36.90 12.76 17.47
CA VAL A 544 -37.68 12.14 18.54
C VAL A 544 -39.11 11.90 18.06
N GLN A 545 -39.71 10.83 18.57
CA GLN A 545 -41.08 10.43 18.29
C GLN A 545 -41.95 10.67 19.52
N ARG A 546 -43.21 11.04 19.31
CA ARG A 546 -44.19 11.21 20.38
C ARG A 546 -44.30 9.92 21.20
N GLY A 547 -44.40 10.09 22.52
CA GLY A 547 -44.50 8.97 23.46
C GLY A 547 -43.15 8.53 24.06
N PRO A 548 -43.13 7.41 24.80
CA PRO A 548 -41.93 6.91 25.45
C PRO A 548 -41.07 6.12 24.47
N HIS A 549 -39.79 6.50 24.35
CA HIS A 549 -38.83 5.86 23.46
C HIS A 549 -37.41 5.93 24.04
N THR A 550 -36.52 5.10 23.49
CA THR A 550 -35.08 5.17 23.72
C THR A 550 -34.40 5.55 22.41
N VAL A 551 -33.44 6.47 22.48
CA VAL A 551 -32.59 6.82 21.33
C VAL A 551 -31.13 6.75 21.74
N TYR A 552 -30.31 6.13 20.89
CA TYR A 552 -28.86 6.08 21.03
C TYR A 552 -28.26 7.19 20.20
N VAL A 553 -27.45 8.05 20.82
CA VAL A 553 -26.91 9.25 20.15
C VAL A 553 -25.40 9.33 20.34
N ARG A 554 -24.65 9.41 19.24
CA ARG A 554 -23.22 9.75 19.26
C ARG A 554 -23.07 11.26 19.44
N VAL A 555 -22.53 11.68 20.56
CA VAL A 555 -22.30 13.09 20.92
C VAL A 555 -20.84 13.30 21.33
N PRO A 556 -19.95 13.70 20.40
CA PRO A 556 -18.55 13.96 20.72
C PRO A 556 -18.39 15.12 21.70
N GLY A 557 -17.32 15.07 22.49
CA GLY A 557 -16.92 16.15 23.39
C GLY A 557 -16.52 15.64 24.77
N ALA A 558 -16.52 16.54 25.74
CA ALA A 558 -16.08 16.33 27.12
C ALA A 558 -16.99 17.08 28.12
N GLY A 559 -16.75 16.92 29.41
CA GLY A 559 -17.39 17.72 30.46
C GLY A 559 -18.23 16.92 31.43
N GLY A 560 -19.00 17.61 32.27
CA GLY A 560 -19.78 17.04 33.37
C GLY A 560 -21.28 16.92 33.08
N GLY A 561 -21.73 17.13 31.85
CA GLY A 561 -23.13 16.95 31.47
C GLY A 561 -23.40 17.08 29.97
N LEU A 562 -24.65 16.82 29.60
CA LEU A 562 -25.19 16.96 28.26
C LEU A 562 -26.10 18.19 28.21
N GLN A 563 -25.78 19.16 27.37
CA GLN A 563 -26.68 20.27 27.06
C GLN A 563 -27.74 19.76 26.07
N ALA A 564 -29.01 19.96 26.42
CA ALA A 564 -30.15 19.52 25.65
C ALA A 564 -31.15 20.67 25.47
N ARG A 565 -31.73 20.80 24.27
CA ARG A 565 -32.86 21.69 23.99
C ARG A 565 -33.75 21.10 22.91
N ALA A 566 -35.05 21.39 22.96
CA ALA A 566 -35.97 21.14 21.86
C ALA A 566 -35.82 22.24 20.80
N GLU A 567 -35.63 21.83 19.55
CA GLU A 567 -35.61 22.77 18.42
C GLU A 567 -37.00 22.98 17.83
N SER A 568 -37.82 21.92 17.81
CA SER A 568 -39.19 21.97 17.27
C SER A 568 -40.10 22.82 18.17
N PRO A 569 -40.81 23.83 17.64
CA PRO A 569 -41.75 24.64 18.43
C PRO A 569 -42.84 23.79 19.08
N GLY A 570 -43.11 24.02 20.36
CA GLY A 570 -44.13 23.29 21.13
C GLY A 570 -43.73 21.87 21.59
N LEU A 571 -42.56 21.37 21.18
CA LEU A 571 -41.99 20.12 21.68
C LEU A 571 -41.43 20.33 23.10
N PHE A 572 -41.80 19.43 24.01
CA PHE A 572 -41.04 19.18 25.23
C PHE A 572 -40.82 17.67 25.40
N ALA A 573 -39.69 17.31 25.98
CA ALA A 573 -39.33 15.93 26.28
C ALA A 573 -38.99 15.78 27.77
N CYS A 574 -39.54 14.74 28.38
CA CYS A 574 -39.18 14.29 29.72
C CYS A 574 -38.06 13.27 29.60
N VAL A 575 -36.85 13.62 30.05
CA VAL A 575 -35.67 12.76 30.00
C VAL A 575 -35.49 12.06 31.33
N THR A 576 -35.53 10.73 31.32
CA THR A 576 -35.36 9.90 32.52
C THR A 576 -33.91 9.44 32.73
N GLY A 577 -32.99 9.87 31.88
CA GLY A 577 -31.57 9.55 31.97
C GLY A 577 -31.19 8.24 31.28
N GLY A 578 -29.96 7.79 31.54
CA GLY A 578 -29.39 6.60 30.91
C GLY A 578 -27.87 6.61 30.88
N PRO A 579 -27.24 5.48 30.50
CA PRO A 579 -25.78 5.37 30.44
C PRO A 579 -25.18 6.24 29.33
N VAL A 580 -23.98 6.74 29.61
CA VAL A 580 -23.09 7.41 28.65
C VAL A 580 -21.76 6.67 28.63
N GLY A 581 -21.34 6.25 27.44
CA GLY A 581 -20.12 5.48 27.29
C GLY A 581 -19.87 5.04 25.85
N LEU A 582 -19.32 3.84 25.71
CA LEU A 582 -18.99 3.25 24.42
C LEU A 582 -20.08 2.29 23.99
N LEU A 583 -20.35 2.21 22.69
CA LEU A 583 -21.23 1.19 22.15
C LEU A 583 -20.47 -0.15 22.13
N ILE A 584 -21.00 -1.13 22.86
CA ILE A 584 -20.38 -2.47 23.03
C ILE A 584 -21.40 -3.57 22.72
N PRO A 585 -20.97 -4.77 22.26
CA PRO A 585 -21.90 -5.87 22.06
C PRO A 585 -22.64 -6.24 23.35
N ALA A 586 -23.94 -6.51 23.25
CA ALA A 586 -24.77 -6.84 24.41
C ALA A 586 -24.28 -8.11 25.15
N SER A 587 -23.56 -9.00 24.46
CA SER A 587 -22.96 -10.21 25.02
C SER A 587 -21.76 -9.96 25.96
N PHE A 588 -21.21 -8.73 26.03
CA PHE A 588 -20.15 -8.43 26.98
C PHE A 588 -20.70 -8.46 28.41
N PRO A 589 -20.04 -9.15 29.36
CA PRO A 589 -20.49 -9.18 30.74
C PRO A 589 -20.48 -7.77 31.34
N GLU A 590 -21.48 -7.47 32.17
CA GLU A 590 -21.44 -6.31 33.04
C GLU A 590 -20.31 -6.50 34.05
N ARG A 591 -19.38 -5.54 34.10
CA ARG A 591 -18.36 -5.46 35.14
C ARG A 591 -18.63 -4.26 36.00
#